data_AF-A0A932VKC2-F1
#
_entry.id   AF-A0A932VKC2-F1
#
_cell.length_a   1.000
_cell.length_b   1.000
_cell.length_c   1.000
_cell.angle_alpha   90.00
_cell.angle_beta   90.00
_cell.angle_gamma   90.00
#
_symmetry.space_group_name_H-M   'P 1'
#
loop_
_entity.id
_entity.type
_entity.pdbx_description
1 polymer ?
#
loop_
_entity_poly.entity_id
_entity_poly.type
_entity_poly.pdbx_seq_one_letter_code
_entity_poly.pdbx_strand_id
1 'polypeptide(L)'
;MNKGLMELVAAQQRNLDALLDLSKTILEELIKGGGGERIDLILAERSAVLDEAGKLDSRLAAVVQENGRAPGPAFEKLGRTVEEIVRTESECAAAMNGKKAEVAERLRSLGRGGEALRGYGGSGPGSRFVDIKK
;
A
#
# COMPACT_ATOMS: atom_id res chain seq x y z
N MET A 1 24.11 14.26 -24.61
CA MET A 1 22.65 14.29 -24.33
C MET A 1 22.22 15.74 -24.30
N ASN A 2 21.11 16.13 -24.93
CA ASN A 2 20.62 17.53 -24.93
C ASN A 2 20.36 17.99 -23.48
N LYS A 3 20.78 19.20 -23.09
CA LYS A 3 20.64 19.73 -21.72
C LYS A 3 19.19 19.65 -21.22
N GLY A 4 18.21 19.95 -22.07
CA GLY A 4 16.79 19.87 -21.70
C GLY A 4 16.31 18.43 -21.44
N LEU A 5 16.81 17.45 -22.18
CA LEU A 5 16.53 16.03 -21.93
C LEU A 5 17.16 15.56 -20.62
N MET A 6 18.36 16.04 -20.29
CA MET A 6 19.01 15.69 -19.01
C MET A 6 18.23 16.21 -17.81
N GLU A 7 17.72 17.44 -17.90
CA GLU A 7 16.90 18.05 -16.84
C GLU A 7 15.56 17.30 -16.66
N LEU A 8 14.91 16.89 -17.76
CA LEU A 8 13.69 16.08 -17.71
C LEU A 8 13.93 14.70 -17.10
N VAL A 9 15.00 14.02 -17.49
CA VAL A 9 15.35 12.69 -16.93
C VAL A 9 15.70 12.81 -15.44
N ALA A 10 16.41 13.86 -15.04
CA ALA A 10 16.73 14.10 -13.62
C ALA A 10 15.48 14.46 -12.80
N ALA A 11 14.53 15.21 -13.37
CA ALA A 11 13.25 15.46 -12.73
C ALA A 11 12.44 14.17 -12.56
N GLN A 12 12.38 13.34 -13.60
CA GLN A 12 11.66 12.06 -13.53
C GLN A 12 12.30 11.11 -12.52
N GLN A 13 13.64 11.07 -12.45
CA GLN A 13 14.33 10.27 -11.44
C GLN A 13 13.94 10.68 -10.02
N ARG A 14 13.86 12.00 -9.74
CA ARG A 14 13.43 12.49 -8.42
C ARG A 14 12.01 12.06 -8.08
N ASN A 15 11.11 12.08 -9.05
CA ASN A 15 9.73 11.62 -8.83
C ASN A 15 9.68 10.12 -8.56
N LEU A 16 10.43 9.30 -9.30
CA LEU A 16 10.50 7.86 -9.05
C LEU A 16 11.14 7.53 -7.70
N ASP A 17 12.22 8.23 -7.32
CA ASP A 17 12.86 8.06 -6.02
C ASP A 17 11.88 8.42 -4.88
N ALA A 18 11.11 9.51 -5.01
CA ALA A 18 10.08 9.88 -4.05
C ALA A 18 8.94 8.84 -3.97
N LEU A 19 8.48 8.31 -5.11
CA LEU A 19 7.48 7.23 -5.13
C LEU A 19 7.97 5.97 -4.43
N LEU A 20 9.25 5.63 -4.60
CA LEU A 20 9.87 4.48 -3.94
C LEU A 20 9.93 4.69 -2.42
N ASP A 21 10.34 5.87 -1.97
CA ASP A 21 10.41 6.20 -0.53
C ASP A 21 9.01 6.19 0.11
N LEU A 22 8.00 6.72 -0.58
CA LEU A 22 6.60 6.66 -0.11
C LEU A 22 6.09 5.21 -0.08
N SER A 23 6.39 4.38 -1.10
CA SER A 23 6.05 2.96 -1.09
C SER A 23 6.71 2.20 0.06
N LYS A 24 7.99 2.47 0.36
CA LYS A 24 8.70 1.89 1.51
C LYS A 24 8.09 2.32 2.83
N THR A 25 7.72 3.59 2.96
CA THR A 25 7.05 4.12 4.15
C THR A 25 5.69 3.45 4.37
N ILE A 26 4.90 3.26 3.31
CA ILE A 26 3.63 2.52 3.39
C ILE A 26 3.88 1.09 3.85
N LEU A 27 4.86 0.39 3.28
CA LEU A 27 5.21 -0.96 3.67
C LEU A 27 5.59 -1.04 5.16
N GLU A 28 6.40 -0.10 5.64
CA GLU A 28 6.77 -0.04 7.05
C GLU A 28 5.57 0.18 7.96
N GLU A 29 4.67 1.11 7.62
CA GLU A 29 3.44 1.34 8.39
C GLU A 29 2.54 0.11 8.37
N LEU A 30 2.45 -0.58 7.22
CA LEU A 30 1.74 -1.85 7.13
C LEU A 30 2.39 -2.91 8.03
N ILE A 31 3.71 -3.08 8.04
CA ILE A 31 4.38 -4.07 8.90
C ILE A 31 4.24 -3.73 10.39
N LYS A 32 4.40 -2.45 10.76
CA LYS A 32 4.34 -1.98 12.16
C LYS A 32 2.92 -1.96 12.74
N GLY A 33 1.89 -2.15 11.91
CA GLY A 33 0.50 -2.00 12.35
C GLY A 33 0.08 -0.55 12.53
N GLY A 34 0.72 0.39 11.82
CA GLY A 34 0.43 1.81 11.84
C GLY A 34 -1.04 2.14 11.55
N GLY A 35 -1.49 3.30 12.06
CA GLY A 35 -2.87 3.75 11.94
C GLY A 35 -3.25 4.11 10.51
N GLY A 36 -4.50 3.80 10.12
CA GLY A 36 -5.03 4.05 8.78
C GLY A 36 -4.89 5.51 8.33
N GLU A 37 -5.08 6.47 9.24
CA GLU A 37 -4.97 7.91 8.96
C GLU A 37 -3.57 8.32 8.44
N ARG A 38 -2.50 7.72 8.98
CA ARG A 38 -1.13 7.99 8.50
C ARG A 38 -0.90 7.40 7.12
N ILE A 39 -1.43 6.20 6.87
CA ILE A 39 -1.36 5.56 5.56
C ILE A 39 -2.12 6.40 4.52
N ASP A 40 -3.28 6.94 4.88
CA ASP A 40 -4.09 7.78 3.99
C ASP A 40 -3.37 9.08 3.59
N LEU A 41 -2.67 9.72 4.54
CA LEU A 41 -1.83 10.90 4.25
C LEU A 41 -0.69 10.57 3.28
N ILE A 42 0.00 9.45 3.50
CA ILE A 42 1.10 9.02 2.61
C ILE A 42 0.56 8.66 1.23
N LEU A 43 -0.62 8.04 1.14
CA LEU A 43 -1.28 7.74 -0.14
C LEU A 43 -1.68 9.01 -0.90
N ALA A 44 -2.14 10.05 -0.21
CA ALA A 44 -2.47 11.33 -0.83
C ALA A 44 -1.22 12.00 -1.43
N GLU A 45 -0.11 12.02 -0.68
CA GLU A 45 1.19 12.51 -1.18
C GLU A 45 1.66 11.70 -2.40
N ARG A 46 1.56 10.37 -2.31
CA ARG A 46 1.91 9.46 -3.41
C ARG A 46 1.09 9.72 -4.68
N SER A 47 -0.20 10.00 -4.54
CA SER A 47 -1.06 10.35 -5.68
C SER A 47 -0.59 11.62 -6.38
N ALA A 48 -0.20 12.66 -5.62
CA ALA A 48 0.30 13.90 -6.20
C ALA A 48 1.61 13.67 -6.98
N VAL A 49 2.53 12.88 -6.43
CA VAL A 49 3.80 12.56 -7.10
C VAL A 49 3.56 11.71 -8.36
N LEU A 50 2.60 10.78 -8.35
CA LEU A 50 2.21 10.00 -9.54
C LEU A 50 1.69 10.89 -10.67
N ASP A 51 0.84 11.87 -10.35
CA ASP A 51 0.32 12.82 -11.34
C ASP A 51 1.44 13.65 -11.99
N GLU A 52 2.42 14.08 -11.19
CA GLU A 52 3.60 14.78 -11.71
C GLU A 52 4.50 13.87 -12.56
N ALA A 53 4.75 12.64 -12.09
CA ALA A 53 5.53 11.65 -12.81
C ALA A 53 4.90 11.31 -14.18
N GLY A 54 3.58 11.16 -14.25
CA GLY A 54 2.87 10.88 -15.51
C GLY A 54 2.94 12.03 -16.52
N LYS A 55 2.87 13.29 -16.04
CA LYS A 55 3.07 14.48 -16.89
C LYS A 55 4.49 14.55 -17.45
N LEU A 56 5.49 14.26 -16.61
CA LEU A 56 6.90 14.25 -17.02
C LEU A 56 7.23 13.08 -17.95
N ASP A 57 6.63 11.91 -17.74
CA ASP A 57 6.79 10.75 -18.62
C ASP A 57 6.25 11.03 -20.02
N SER A 58 5.08 11.66 -20.13
CA SER A 58 4.50 12.09 -21.41
C SER A 58 5.41 13.08 -22.14
N ARG A 59 6.04 14.02 -21.41
CA ARG A 59 7.00 14.98 -21.98
C ARG A 59 8.30 14.30 -22.42
N LEU A 60 8.80 13.35 -21.63
CA LEU A 60 9.98 12.55 -21.98
C LEU A 60 9.73 11.74 -23.25
N ALA A 61 8.58 11.09 -23.37
CA ALA A 61 8.20 10.34 -24.55
C ALA A 61 8.19 11.21 -25.82
N ALA A 62 7.58 12.41 -25.75
CA ALA A 62 7.58 13.35 -26.86
C ALA A 62 9.00 13.77 -27.29
N VAL A 63 9.86 14.15 -26.34
CA VAL A 63 11.25 14.56 -26.62
C VAL A 63 12.06 13.40 -27.20
N VAL A 64 11.85 12.16 -26.73
CA VAL A 64 12.52 10.97 -27.27
C VAL A 64 12.07 10.67 -28.69
N GLN A 65 10.77 10.78 -28.98
CA GLN A 65 10.22 10.61 -30.33
C GLN A 65 10.79 11.64 -31.31
N GLU A 66 10.91 12.90 -30.89
CA GLU A 66 11.47 13.98 -31.71
C GLU A 66 12.98 13.83 -31.97
N ASN A 67 13.75 13.36 -30.98
CA ASN A 67 15.22 13.29 -31.07
C ASN A 67 15.74 11.92 -31.51
N GLY A 68 14.86 10.92 -31.71
CA GLY A 68 15.19 9.59 -32.20
C GLY A 68 16.16 8.79 -31.32
N ARG A 69 16.44 9.23 -30.09
CA ARG A 69 17.40 8.59 -29.17
C ARG A 69 16.83 8.48 -27.76
N ALA A 70 16.51 7.25 -27.36
CA ALA A 70 16.67 6.74 -26.00
C ALA A 70 16.96 5.23 -26.12
N PRO A 71 18.20 4.81 -25.86
CA PRO A 71 18.55 4.34 -24.52
C PRO A 71 19.95 4.80 -24.08
N GLY A 72 20.10 5.03 -22.78
CA GLY A 72 21.38 5.31 -22.13
C GLY A 72 21.30 5.04 -20.63
N PRO A 73 22.42 5.13 -19.89
CA PRO A 73 22.50 4.73 -18.49
C PRO A 73 21.46 5.39 -17.57
N ALA A 74 20.99 6.59 -17.93
CA ALA A 74 19.98 7.31 -17.18
C ALA A 74 18.57 6.70 -17.33
N PHE A 75 18.19 6.22 -18.52
CA PHE A 75 16.91 5.52 -18.73
C PHE A 75 16.91 4.14 -18.09
N GLU A 76 18.06 3.44 -18.10
CA GLU A 76 18.22 2.19 -17.36
C GLU A 76 18.05 2.40 -15.85
N LYS A 77 18.54 3.52 -15.32
CA LYS A 77 18.34 3.88 -13.92
C LYS A 77 16.86 4.10 -13.60
N LEU A 78 16.13 4.85 -14.43
CA LEU A 78 14.68 5.02 -14.29
C LEU A 78 13.96 3.66 -14.27
N GLY A 79 14.31 2.76 -15.21
CA GLY A 79 13.75 1.40 -15.27
C GLY A 79 13.98 0.60 -14.00
N ARG A 80 15.21 0.60 -13.46
CA ARG A 80 15.52 -0.08 -12.19
C ARG A 80 14.73 0.49 -11.01
N THR A 81 14.54 1.81 -10.94
CA THR A 81 13.71 2.41 -9.89
C THR A 81 12.24 1.99 -10.02
N VAL A 82 11.70 1.91 -11.24
CA VAL A 82 10.35 1.40 -11.49
C VAL A 82 10.21 -0.07 -11.05
N GLU A 83 11.17 -0.92 -11.38
CA GLU A 83 11.20 -2.32 -10.93
C GLU A 83 11.18 -2.43 -9.40
N GLU A 84 11.93 -1.56 -8.71
CA GLU A 84 11.95 -1.53 -7.25
C GLU A 84 10.61 -1.08 -6.66
N ILE A 85 9.96 -0.07 -7.25
CA ILE A 85 8.61 0.38 -6.85
C ILE A 85 7.62 -0.78 -6.96
N VAL A 86 7.58 -1.48 -8.11
CA VAL A 86 6.66 -2.60 -8.35
C VAL A 86 6.89 -3.74 -7.35
N ARG A 87 8.16 -4.05 -7.04
CA ARG A 87 8.50 -5.04 -6.01
C ARG A 87 7.97 -4.61 -4.64
N THR A 88 8.21 -3.38 -4.21
CA THR A 88 7.73 -2.87 -2.92
C THR A 88 6.20 -2.83 -2.86
N GLU A 89 5.51 -2.48 -3.94
CA GLU A 89 4.04 -2.55 -4.02
C GLU A 89 3.52 -4.00 -3.85
N SER A 90 4.22 -4.97 -4.44
CA SER A 90 3.89 -6.39 -4.27
C SER A 90 4.06 -6.84 -2.81
N GLU A 91 5.09 -6.34 -2.12
CA GLU A 91 5.30 -6.58 -0.68
C GLU A 91 4.20 -5.93 0.16
N CYS A 92 3.76 -4.71 -0.18
CA CYS A 92 2.61 -4.06 0.47
C CYS A 92 1.33 -4.90 0.34
N ALA A 93 1.07 -5.44 -0.87
CA ALA A 93 -0.07 -6.31 -1.12
C ALA A 93 0.00 -7.59 -0.26
N ALA A 94 1.17 -8.20 -0.15
CA ALA A 94 1.39 -9.37 0.70
C ALA A 94 1.16 -9.06 2.19
N ALA A 95 1.67 -7.92 2.68
CA ALA A 95 1.48 -7.49 4.07
C ALA A 95 0.00 -7.27 4.42
N MET A 96 -0.77 -6.64 3.52
CA MET A 96 -2.21 -6.47 3.69
C MET A 96 -2.96 -7.80 3.72
N ASN A 97 -2.60 -8.75 2.85
CA ASN A 97 -3.21 -10.08 2.81
C ASN A 97 -2.88 -10.89 4.07
N GLY A 98 -1.65 -10.81 4.58
CA GLY A 98 -1.25 -11.44 5.84
C GLY A 98 -2.08 -10.95 7.02
N LYS A 99 -2.30 -9.63 7.14
CA LYS A 99 -3.18 -9.06 8.18
C LYS A 99 -4.62 -9.56 8.09
N LYS A 100 -5.18 -9.64 6.88
CA LYS A 100 -6.54 -10.20 6.69
C LYS A 100 -6.61 -11.66 7.15
N ALA A 101 -5.57 -12.45 6.87
CA ALA A 101 -5.48 -13.83 7.32
C ALA A 101 -5.40 -13.94 8.85
N GLU A 102 -4.62 -13.09 9.51
CA GLU A 102 -4.51 -13.04 10.98
C GLU A 102 -5.85 -12.66 11.64
N VAL A 103 -6.54 -11.64 11.11
CA VAL A 103 -7.88 -11.26 11.60
C VAL A 103 -8.87 -12.40 11.41
N ALA A 104 -8.85 -13.08 10.26
CA ALA A 104 -9.72 -14.22 10.00
C ALA A 104 -9.42 -15.40 10.93
N GLU A 105 -8.15 -15.68 11.23
CA GLU A 105 -7.76 -16.71 12.20
C GLU A 105 -8.21 -16.35 13.62
N ARG A 106 -8.06 -15.09 14.02
CA ARG A 106 -8.53 -14.58 15.32
C ARG A 106 -10.05 -14.62 15.44
N LEU A 107 -10.80 -14.32 14.38
CA LEU A 107 -12.25 -14.49 14.36
C LEU A 107 -12.65 -15.96 14.45
N ARG A 108 -11.95 -16.88 13.78
CA ARG A 108 -12.18 -18.33 13.93
C ARG A 108 -11.87 -18.82 15.35
N SER A 109 -10.78 -18.35 15.97
CA SER A 109 -10.44 -18.74 17.34
C SER A 109 -11.42 -18.18 18.36
N LEU A 110 -11.91 -16.95 18.19
CA LEU A 110 -13.00 -16.37 18.98
C LEU A 110 -14.33 -17.10 18.76
N GLY A 111 -14.65 -17.50 17.52
CA GLY A 111 -15.82 -18.34 17.22
C GLY A 111 -15.77 -19.70 17.91
N ARG A 112 -14.58 -20.33 17.98
CA ARG A 112 -14.34 -21.56 18.75
C ARG A 112 -14.35 -21.33 20.26
N GLY A 113 -13.92 -20.16 20.73
CA GLY A 113 -14.06 -19.73 22.14
C GLY A 113 -15.52 -19.47 22.55
N GLY A 114 -16.37 -19.04 21.62
CA GLY A 114 -17.82 -18.91 21.80
C GLY A 114 -18.53 -20.26 21.93
N GLU A 115 -18.04 -21.31 21.26
CA GLU A 115 -18.53 -22.69 21.48
C GLU A 115 -18.16 -23.23 22.87
N ALA A 116 -17.00 -22.85 23.42
CA ALA A 116 -16.62 -23.21 24.80
C ALA A 116 -17.48 -22.48 25.86
N LEU A 117 -17.98 -21.28 25.58
CA LEU A 117 -18.91 -20.55 26.45
C LEU A 117 -20.38 -21.01 26.29
N ARG A 118 -20.73 -21.66 25.17
CA ARG A 118 -22.04 -22.31 25.00
C ARG A 118 -22.21 -23.53 25.92
N GLY A 119 -21.11 -24.07 26.45
CA GLY A 119 -21.11 -25.09 27.52
C GLY A 119 -21.40 -24.55 28.93
N TYR A 120 -21.44 -23.22 29.12
CA TYR A 120 -21.74 -22.56 30.39
C TYR A 120 -23.09 -21.79 30.38
N GLY A 121 -23.94 -22.02 29.37
CA GLY A 121 -25.36 -21.64 29.38
C GLY A 121 -26.20 -22.84 29.79
N GLY A 122 -26.53 -22.91 31.08
CA GLY A 122 -27.11 -24.09 31.73
C GLY A 122 -28.35 -24.69 31.06
N SER A 123 -28.26 -25.97 30.73
CA SER A 123 -29.40 -26.88 30.73
C SER A 123 -29.70 -27.27 32.18
N GLY A 124 -30.31 -26.34 32.92
CA GLY A 124 -30.89 -26.60 34.24
C GLY A 124 -32.33 -26.08 34.25
N PRO A 125 -33.34 -26.91 34.57
CA PRO A 125 -34.73 -26.46 34.60
C PRO A 125 -34.94 -25.60 35.85
N GLY A 126 -34.79 -24.28 35.72
CA GLY A 126 -35.12 -23.39 36.83
C GLY A 126 -34.46 -22.02 36.78
N SER A 127 -34.86 -21.19 35.83
CA SER A 127 -34.68 -19.73 35.99
C SER A 127 -35.99 -19.06 35.60
N ARG A 128 -36.78 -18.75 36.63
CA ARG A 128 -38.01 -17.96 36.54
C ARG A 128 -37.65 -16.59 35.96
N PHE A 129 -38.27 -16.26 34.83
CA PHE A 129 -38.36 -14.87 34.39
C PHE A 129 -39.15 -14.10 35.44
N VAL A 130 -38.55 -13.04 35.97
CA VAL A 130 -39.28 -12.05 36.79
C VAL A 130 -39.99 -11.14 35.81
N ASP A 131 -41.29 -11.38 35.63
CA ASP A 131 -42.19 -10.42 34.99
C ASP A 131 -42.34 -9.20 35.90
N ILE A 132 -41.80 -8.06 35.47
CA ILE A 132 -42.12 -6.76 36.04
C ILE A 132 -43.24 -6.16 35.18
N LYS A 133 -44.48 -6.24 35.66
CA LYS A 133 -45.53 -5.27 35.34
C LYS A 133 -46.33 -4.93 36.59
N LYS A 134 -46.56 -3.62 36.75
CA LYS A 134 -47.31 -2.96 37.83
C LYS A 134 -48.73 -3.51 37.99
#